data_AF-A0AAV7YGG2-F1
#
_entry.id   AF-A0AAV7YGG2-F1
#
_cell.length_a   1.000
_cell.length_b   1.000
_cell.length_c   1.000
_cell.angle_alpha   90.00
_cell.angle_beta   90.00
_cell.angle_gamma   90.00
#
_symmetry.space_group_name_H-M   'P 1'
#
loop_
_entity.id
_entity.type
_entity.pdbx_description
1 polymer ?
#
loop_
_entity_poly.entity_id
_entity_poly.type
_entity_poly.pdbx_seq_one_letter_code
_entity_poly.pdbx_strand_id
1 'polypeptide(L)'
;MYKSRSSQKKKQKSQDPKRLRNIRIPVELEIPQCEVCEEKKADFYCTECKVHYCQNCESEVHTSFWKKKHKEFIFQEPYVPRKKINSNLCGKHKKELCLYYEYSNEISEKIKIILNKIQNEEIQSKETIQKSLELKNKFKIEIKELSNLIETQSDLLIQKIQKLKINHLNLLKKVGIISDLKFDQIINKNEAKKEEINETKKQIKILKKLEKDEKTIKLIRESKEIIEKDKQEGGEGEKEKKNHRKKENHRETMKKIKKNLILK
;
A
#
# COMPACT_ATOMS: atom_id res chain seq x y z
N MET A 1 10.19 39.74 58.90
CA MET A 1 9.90 38.32 58.61
C MET A 1 8.87 38.23 57.49
N TYR A 2 9.28 38.14 56.23
CA TYR A 2 8.39 37.92 55.09
C TYR A 2 8.51 36.46 54.63
N LYS A 3 7.41 35.71 54.67
CA LYS A 3 7.36 34.32 54.18
C LYS A 3 6.86 34.29 52.74
N SER A 4 7.73 33.82 51.84
CA SER A 4 7.48 33.56 50.42
C SER A 4 6.50 32.39 50.25
N ARG A 5 5.43 32.59 49.45
CA ARG A 5 4.54 31.52 48.99
C ARG A 5 5.04 30.99 47.65
N SER A 6 5.53 29.75 47.64
CA SER A 6 5.95 29.02 46.44
C SER A 6 4.73 28.43 45.70
N SER A 7 4.70 28.65 44.39
CA SER A 7 3.63 28.25 43.48
C SER A 7 3.76 26.76 43.11
N GLN A 8 2.79 25.95 43.50
CA GLN A 8 2.65 24.57 43.01
C GLN A 8 1.90 24.57 41.67
N LYS A 9 2.61 24.28 40.57
CA LYS A 9 2.04 24.00 39.24
C LYS A 9 1.37 22.62 39.25
N LYS A 10 0.03 22.58 39.20
CA LYS A 10 -0.75 21.35 38.94
C LYS A 10 -0.62 20.96 37.46
N LYS A 11 -0.02 19.79 37.19
CA LYS A 11 0.00 19.15 35.86
C LYS A 11 -1.42 18.69 35.49
N GLN A 12 -1.98 19.25 34.42
CA GLN A 12 -3.20 18.74 33.78
C GLN A 12 -2.88 17.41 33.09
N LYS A 13 -3.62 16.35 33.46
CA LYS A 13 -3.60 15.05 32.77
C LYS A 13 -4.36 15.19 31.46
N SER A 14 -3.69 14.92 30.35
CA SER A 14 -4.25 14.81 29.00
C SER A 14 -5.30 13.69 28.97
N GLN A 15 -6.51 14.02 28.52
CA GLN A 15 -7.58 13.06 28.27
C GLN A 15 -7.29 12.31 26.96
N ASP A 16 -7.35 10.98 27.02
CA ASP A 16 -7.17 10.06 25.90
C ASP A 16 -8.35 10.15 24.91
N PRO A 17 -8.14 10.48 23.62
CA PRO A 17 -9.21 10.65 22.64
C PRO A 17 -9.73 9.33 22.02
N LYS A 18 -9.70 8.21 22.74
CA LYS A 18 -10.03 6.88 22.19
C LYS A 18 -11.23 6.21 22.87
N ARG A 19 -12.41 6.84 22.85
CA ARG A 19 -13.69 6.17 23.16
C ARG A 19 -14.87 6.70 22.33
N LEU A 20 -14.73 6.72 21.02
CA LEU A 20 -15.86 6.88 20.09
C LEU A 20 -15.78 5.82 18.99
N ARG A 21 -15.96 4.55 19.35
CA ARG A 21 -16.31 3.51 18.38
C ARG A 21 -17.30 2.56 19.02
N ASN A 22 -18.55 2.70 18.59
CA ASN A 22 -19.59 1.67 18.45
C ASN A 22 -20.95 2.25 18.81
N ILE A 23 -21.40 3.24 18.04
CA ILE A 23 -22.83 3.38 17.78
C ILE A 23 -23.13 2.30 16.74
N ARG A 24 -23.59 1.13 17.20
CA ARG A 24 -24.28 0.19 16.32
C ARG A 24 -25.61 0.88 15.98
N ILE A 25 -25.83 1.21 14.72
CA ILE A 25 -27.17 1.51 14.21
C ILE A 25 -27.68 0.20 13.60
N PRO A 26 -28.45 -0.64 14.33
CA PRO A 26 -29.30 -1.62 13.70
C PRO A 26 -30.65 -0.95 13.52
N VAL A 27 -30.84 -0.29 12.38
CA VAL A 27 -32.21 -0.09 11.88
C VAL A 27 -32.27 -0.95 10.64
N GLU A 28 -32.59 -2.23 10.84
CA GLU A 28 -33.19 -3.02 9.77
C GLU A 28 -34.46 -2.26 9.39
N LEU A 29 -34.40 -1.57 8.24
CA LEU A 29 -35.54 -0.87 7.67
C LEU A 29 -36.49 -1.95 7.18
N GLU A 30 -37.43 -2.32 8.04
CA GLU A 30 -38.52 -3.22 7.68
C GLU A 30 -39.35 -2.58 6.57
N ILE A 31 -39.34 -3.21 5.39
CA ILE A 31 -40.17 -2.83 4.26
C ILE A 31 -41.63 -3.08 4.66
N PRO A 32 -42.53 -2.09 4.57
CA PRO A 32 -43.93 -2.25 4.94
C PRO A 32 -44.62 -3.32 4.07
N GLN A 33 -45.65 -3.96 4.61
CA GLN A 33 -46.51 -4.86 3.83
C GLN A 33 -47.39 -4.05 2.87
N CYS A 34 -47.82 -4.68 1.79
CA CYS A 34 -48.81 -4.13 0.89
C CYS A 34 -50.13 -3.94 1.65
N GLU A 35 -50.68 -2.73 1.64
CA GLU A 35 -51.92 -2.39 2.34
C GLU A 35 -53.18 -2.89 1.62
N VAL A 36 -53.04 -3.46 0.41
CA VAL A 36 -54.17 -4.00 -0.37
C VAL A 36 -54.35 -5.48 -0.14
N CYS A 37 -53.28 -6.27 -0.26
CA CYS A 37 -53.35 -7.71 -0.05
C CYS A 37 -52.88 -8.16 1.33
N GLU A 38 -52.10 -7.35 2.05
CA GLU A 38 -51.48 -7.68 3.35
C GLU A 38 -50.57 -8.93 3.37
N GLU A 39 -50.42 -9.62 2.24
CA GLU A 39 -49.70 -10.88 2.09
C GLU A 39 -48.23 -10.70 1.67
N LYS A 40 -47.91 -9.62 0.97
CA LYS A 40 -46.60 -9.38 0.35
C LYS A 40 -46.02 -8.05 0.80
N LYS A 41 -44.69 -7.98 0.87
CA LYS A 41 -43.97 -6.71 1.05
C LYS A 41 -44.32 -5.75 -0.08
N ALA A 42 -44.38 -4.47 0.25
CA ALA A 42 -44.63 -3.44 -0.72
C ALA A 42 -43.36 -3.17 -1.56
N ASP A 43 -43.54 -3.15 -2.87
CA ASP A 43 -42.51 -2.82 -3.86
C ASP A 43 -42.58 -1.33 -4.25
N PHE A 44 -43.77 -0.73 -4.08
CA PHE A 44 -44.08 0.64 -4.49
C PHE A 44 -44.82 1.41 -3.39
N TYR A 45 -44.55 2.71 -3.30
CA TYR A 45 -45.41 3.68 -2.60
C TYR A 45 -45.95 4.69 -3.60
N CYS A 46 -47.27 4.78 -3.72
CA CYS A 46 -47.91 5.79 -4.55
C CYS A 46 -48.14 7.07 -3.75
N THR A 47 -47.57 8.20 -4.17
CA THR A 47 -47.68 9.44 -3.41
C THR A 47 -49.08 10.07 -3.41
N GLU A 48 -49.86 9.80 -4.44
CA GLU A 48 -51.18 10.33 -4.66
C GLU A 48 -52.23 9.53 -3.89
N CYS A 49 -52.14 8.19 -3.95
CA CYS A 49 -52.98 7.29 -3.16
C CYS A 49 -52.59 7.26 -1.68
N LYS A 50 -51.31 7.54 -1.36
CA LYS A 50 -50.71 7.39 -0.03
C LYS A 50 -50.76 5.97 0.54
N VAL A 51 -50.65 4.99 -0.33
CA VAL A 51 -50.80 3.56 -0.03
C VAL A 51 -49.57 2.79 -0.52
N HIS A 52 -49.20 1.74 0.21
CA HIS A 52 -48.12 0.81 -0.13
C HIS A 52 -48.64 -0.37 -0.94
N TYR A 53 -48.06 -0.61 -2.13
CA TYR A 53 -48.48 -1.65 -3.06
C TYR A 53 -47.37 -2.68 -3.31
N CYS A 54 -47.73 -3.96 -3.38
CA CYS A 54 -46.90 -4.94 -4.07
C CYS A 54 -47.11 -4.81 -5.59
N GLN A 55 -46.21 -5.40 -6.37
CA GLN A 55 -46.26 -5.32 -7.84
C GLN A 55 -47.61 -5.75 -8.45
N ASN A 56 -48.26 -6.78 -7.89
CA ASN A 56 -49.54 -7.25 -8.40
C ASN A 56 -50.66 -6.22 -8.12
N CYS A 57 -50.78 -5.78 -6.86
CA CYS A 57 -51.82 -4.83 -6.45
C CYS A 57 -51.62 -3.46 -7.11
N GLU A 58 -50.37 -3.05 -7.35
CA GLU A 58 -50.04 -1.86 -8.13
C GLU A 58 -50.64 -1.98 -9.53
N SER A 59 -50.36 -3.07 -10.25
CA SER A 59 -50.81 -3.23 -11.63
C SER A 59 -52.34 -3.33 -11.80
N GLU A 60 -53.04 -3.82 -10.77
CA GLU A 60 -54.50 -3.94 -10.76
C GLU A 60 -55.17 -2.59 -10.48
N VAL A 61 -54.63 -1.81 -9.53
CA VAL A 61 -55.21 -0.52 -9.11
C VAL A 61 -54.75 0.62 -10.03
N HIS A 62 -53.47 0.62 -10.40
CA HIS A 62 -52.86 1.57 -11.34
C HIS A 62 -52.89 0.99 -12.75
N THR A 63 -54.09 0.94 -13.33
CA THR A 63 -54.24 0.68 -14.77
C THR A 63 -53.58 1.80 -15.59
N SER A 64 -53.30 1.54 -16.87
CA SER A 64 -52.50 2.41 -17.77
C SER A 64 -52.92 3.88 -17.83
N PHE A 65 -54.16 4.20 -17.43
CA PHE A 65 -54.68 5.56 -17.33
C PHE A 65 -54.19 6.32 -16.08
N TRP A 66 -54.06 5.64 -14.94
CA TRP A 66 -53.70 6.27 -13.65
C TRP A 66 -52.18 6.31 -13.41
N LYS A 67 -51.43 5.37 -13.99
CA LYS A 67 -49.94 5.35 -13.98
C LYS A 67 -49.29 6.63 -14.48
N LYS A 68 -49.96 7.37 -15.37
CA LYS A 68 -49.44 8.64 -15.90
C LYS A 68 -49.66 9.82 -14.95
N LYS A 69 -50.62 9.72 -14.03
CA LYS A 69 -50.98 10.80 -13.10
C LYS A 69 -50.42 10.59 -11.69
N HIS A 70 -50.20 9.34 -11.32
CA HIS A 70 -49.64 8.99 -10.03
C HIS A 70 -48.13 8.80 -10.16
N LYS A 71 -47.36 9.37 -9.23
CA LYS A 71 -45.92 9.16 -9.11
C LYS A 71 -45.70 8.04 -8.10
N GLU A 72 -45.08 6.98 -8.58
CA GLU A 72 -44.64 5.86 -7.75
C GLU A 72 -43.18 6.04 -7.35
N PHE A 73 -42.88 5.70 -6.09
CA PHE A 73 -41.52 5.50 -5.61
C PHE A 73 -41.27 4.01 -5.46
N ILE A 74 -40.21 3.52 -6.09
CA ILE A 74 -39.77 2.13 -6.00
C ILE A 74 -38.86 1.98 -4.78
N PHE A 75 -39.12 0.99 -3.94
CA PHE A 75 -38.27 0.65 -2.79
C PHE A 75 -37.00 -0.11 -3.23
N GLN A 76 -36.09 0.53 -3.99
CA GLN A 76 -34.80 -0.06 -4.37
C GLN A 76 -33.63 0.31 -3.42
N GLU A 77 -33.85 1.23 -2.49
CA GLU A 77 -32.85 1.63 -1.48
C GLU A 77 -33.52 1.73 -0.09
N PRO A 78 -32.76 1.57 1.01
CA PRO A 78 -33.25 1.69 2.38
C PRO A 78 -34.11 2.95 2.56
N TYR A 79 -35.42 2.76 2.55
CA TYR A 79 -36.39 3.84 2.59
C TYR A 79 -36.49 4.39 4.00
N VAL A 80 -35.84 5.52 4.22
CA VAL A 80 -36.17 6.36 5.37
C VAL A 80 -37.44 7.11 4.99
N PRO A 81 -38.61 6.82 5.60
CA PRO A 81 -39.85 7.51 5.24
C PRO A 81 -39.66 9.01 5.40
N ARG A 82 -39.60 9.74 4.28
CA ARG A 82 -39.86 11.18 4.28
C ARG A 82 -41.33 11.33 4.62
N LYS A 83 -41.67 11.36 5.91
CA LYS A 83 -42.90 11.99 6.36
C LYS A 83 -42.82 13.42 5.83
N LYS A 84 -43.45 13.69 4.68
CA LYS A 84 -43.89 15.04 4.35
C LYS A 84 -44.82 15.40 5.49
N ILE A 85 -44.28 16.13 6.45
CA ILE A 85 -45.10 16.84 7.43
C ILE A 85 -45.89 17.81 6.56
N ASN A 86 -47.13 17.43 6.26
CA ASN A 86 -48.10 18.33 5.67
C ASN A 86 -48.12 19.54 6.61
N SER A 87 -47.72 20.71 6.13
CA SER A 87 -47.71 21.98 6.89
C SER A 87 -49.07 22.31 7.50
N ASN A 88 -50.13 21.64 7.04
CA ASN A 88 -51.51 21.80 7.52
C ASN A 88 -51.87 20.88 8.71
N LEU A 89 -50.97 19.99 9.15
CA LEU A 89 -51.11 19.17 10.37
C LEU A 89 -50.35 19.75 11.59
N CYS A 90 -49.74 20.94 11.47
CA CYS A 90 -49.14 21.66 12.60
C CYS A 90 -50.20 22.39 13.46
N GLY A 91 -51.32 21.72 13.75
CA GLY A 91 -52.37 22.25 14.62
C GLY A 91 -52.09 22.02 16.11
N LYS A 92 -51.24 21.04 16.47
CA LYS A 92 -50.99 20.66 17.88
C LYS A 92 -49.57 20.21 18.22
N HIS A 93 -48.62 20.20 17.29
CA HIS A 93 -47.23 19.84 17.60
C HIS A 93 -46.49 21.10 18.04
N LYS A 94 -45.78 21.06 19.17
CA LYS A 94 -44.93 22.18 19.63
C LYS A 94 -44.00 22.60 18.47
N LYS A 95 -44.00 23.89 18.11
CA LYS A 95 -43.18 24.52 17.04
C LYS A 95 -41.72 24.03 17.01
N GLU A 96 -41.16 23.71 18.17
CA GLU A 96 -39.80 23.21 18.36
C GLU A 96 -39.50 21.92 17.60
N LEU A 97 -40.46 21.00 17.45
CA LEU A 97 -40.26 19.72 16.76
C LEU A 97 -40.16 19.87 15.23
N CYS A 98 -40.82 20.88 14.66
CA CYS A 98 -40.79 21.12 13.21
C CYS A 98 -39.44 21.72 12.77
N LEU A 99 -38.92 22.68 13.57
CA LEU A 99 -37.60 23.29 13.34
C LEU A 99 -36.46 22.26 13.43
N TYR A 100 -36.58 21.26 14.32
CA TYR A 100 -35.59 20.19 14.43
C TYR A 100 -35.48 19.34 13.15
N TYR A 101 -36.61 19.04 12.49
CA TYR A 101 -36.63 18.26 11.24
C TYR A 101 -36.06 19.02 10.04
N GLU A 102 -36.33 20.32 9.94
CA GLU A 102 -35.75 21.15 8.87
C GLU A 102 -34.23 21.28 9.06
N TYR A 103 -33.80 21.53 10.29
CA TYR A 103 -32.39 21.62 10.65
C TYR A 103 -31.65 20.28 10.42
N SER A 104 -32.27 19.14 10.74
CA SER A 104 -31.67 17.83 10.52
C SER A 104 -31.53 17.48 9.04
N ASN A 105 -32.50 17.87 8.21
CA ASN A 105 -32.40 17.72 6.75
C ASN A 105 -31.28 18.59 6.16
N GLU A 106 -31.16 19.85 6.61
CA GLU A 106 -30.09 20.74 6.18
C GLU A 106 -28.70 20.19 6.55
N ILE A 107 -28.57 19.67 7.78
CA ILE A 107 -27.35 18.97 8.22
C ILE A 107 -27.08 17.74 7.35
N SER A 108 -28.10 16.93 7.06
CA SER A 108 -27.95 15.71 6.26
C SER A 108 -27.41 16.02 4.86
N GLU A 109 -27.95 17.04 4.18
CA GLU A 109 -27.47 17.46 2.86
C GLU A 109 -26.06 18.03 2.93
N LYS A 110 -25.72 18.82 3.95
CA LYS A 110 -24.34 19.29 4.19
C LYS A 110 -23.36 18.13 4.39
N ILE A 111 -23.75 17.11 5.16
CA ILE A 111 -22.94 15.90 5.37
C ILE A 111 -22.70 15.17 4.05
N LYS A 112 -23.74 14.98 3.22
CA LYS A 112 -23.59 14.34 1.90
C LYS A 112 -22.60 15.09 1.01
N ILE A 113 -22.67 16.42 0.96
CA ILE A 113 -21.73 17.24 0.19
C ILE A 113 -20.30 17.06 0.68
N ILE A 114 -20.08 17.04 2.01
CA ILE A 114 -18.75 16.83 2.59
C ILE A 114 -18.23 15.42 2.26
N LEU A 115 -19.05 14.38 2.39
CA LEU A 115 -18.66 13.01 2.06
C LEU A 115 -18.27 12.86 0.59
N ASN A 116 -19.03 13.46 -0.33
CA ASN A 116 -18.68 13.44 -1.76
C ASN A 116 -17.35 14.16 -2.03
N LYS A 117 -17.05 15.26 -1.33
CA LYS A 117 -15.75 15.94 -1.46
C LYS A 117 -14.60 15.05 -0.98
N ILE A 118 -14.74 14.41 0.18
CA ILE A 118 -13.74 13.48 0.72
C ILE A 118 -13.51 12.31 -0.24
N GLN A 119 -14.58 11.73 -0.79
CA GLN A 119 -14.47 10.63 -1.76
C GLN A 119 -13.72 11.06 -3.02
N ASN A 120 -14.01 12.26 -3.56
CA ASN A 120 -13.32 12.78 -4.74
C ASN A 120 -11.84 13.06 -4.47
N GLU A 121 -11.49 13.62 -3.31
CA GLU A 121 -10.09 13.81 -2.89
C GLU A 121 -9.37 12.46 -2.73
N GLU A 122 -10.03 11.44 -2.17
CA GLU A 122 -9.48 10.09 -2.05
C GLU A 122 -9.20 9.48 -3.43
N ILE A 123 -10.12 9.62 -4.39
CA ILE A 123 -9.93 9.16 -5.77
C ILE A 123 -8.72 9.86 -6.42
N GLN A 124 -8.64 11.20 -6.33
CA GLN A 124 -7.52 11.96 -6.87
C GLN A 124 -6.18 11.56 -6.24
N SER A 125 -6.17 11.29 -4.92
CA SER A 125 -4.98 10.83 -4.22
C SER A 125 -4.53 9.45 -4.72
N LYS A 126 -5.47 8.52 -4.96
CA LYS A 126 -5.20 7.18 -5.51
C LYS A 126 -4.63 7.25 -6.93
N GLU A 127 -5.21 8.09 -7.79
CA GLU A 127 -4.70 8.31 -9.15
C GLU A 127 -3.27 8.88 -9.14
N THR A 128 -2.99 9.81 -8.23
CA THR A 128 -1.65 10.40 -8.09
C THR A 128 -0.63 9.34 -7.63
N ILE A 129 -0.99 8.51 -6.65
CA ILE A 129 -0.16 7.40 -6.18
C ILE A 129 0.09 6.41 -7.32
N GLN A 130 -0.94 6.07 -8.10
CA GLN A 130 -0.83 5.15 -9.23
C GLN A 130 0.13 5.67 -10.30
N LYS A 131 0.01 6.94 -10.71
CA LYS A 131 0.94 7.59 -11.65
C LYS A 131 2.38 7.58 -11.12
N SER A 132 2.58 7.79 -9.82
CA SER A 132 3.90 7.75 -9.20
C SER A 132 4.53 6.35 -9.23
N LEU A 133 3.71 5.29 -9.08
CA LEU A 133 4.14 3.89 -9.17
C LEU A 133 4.52 3.51 -10.60
N GLU A 134 3.75 3.93 -11.59
CA GLU A 134 4.05 3.72 -13.01
C GLU A 134 5.38 4.37 -13.40
N LEU A 135 5.59 5.62 -12.98
CA LEU A 135 6.85 6.33 -13.21
C LEU A 135 8.04 5.63 -12.55
N LYS A 136 7.88 5.16 -11.31
CA LYS A 136 8.90 4.37 -10.60
C LYS A 136 9.26 3.09 -11.35
N ASN A 137 8.27 2.39 -11.92
CA ASN A 137 8.50 1.19 -12.70
C ASN A 137 9.22 1.49 -14.01
N LYS A 138 8.86 2.59 -14.68
CA LYS A 138 9.56 3.07 -15.89
C LYS A 138 11.04 3.34 -15.62
N PHE A 139 11.36 4.12 -14.58
CA PHE A 139 12.75 4.39 -14.19
C PHE A 139 13.52 3.11 -13.84
N LYS A 140 12.87 2.13 -13.18
CA LYS A 140 13.49 0.85 -12.87
C LYS A 140 13.90 0.07 -14.12
N ILE A 141 13.12 0.15 -15.19
CA ILE A 141 13.44 -0.47 -16.48
C ILE A 141 14.61 0.28 -17.15
N GLU A 142 14.55 1.61 -17.23
CA GLU A 142 15.61 2.44 -17.82
C GLU A 142 16.97 2.23 -17.11
N ILE A 143 16.99 2.20 -15.78
CA ILE A 143 18.20 1.94 -15.00
C ILE A 143 18.78 0.56 -15.34
N LYS A 144 17.92 -0.46 -15.56
CA LYS A 144 18.36 -1.81 -15.91
C LYS A 144 18.96 -1.86 -17.31
N GLU A 145 18.36 -1.16 -18.26
CA GLU A 145 18.88 -1.05 -19.63
C GLU A 145 20.24 -0.33 -19.67
N LEU A 146 20.36 0.80 -18.98
CA LEU A 146 21.62 1.53 -18.83
C LEU A 146 22.70 0.66 -18.18
N SER A 147 22.37 -0.09 -17.13
CA SER A 147 23.32 -1.02 -16.50
C SER A 147 23.81 -2.08 -17.47
N ASN A 148 22.94 -2.65 -18.31
CA ASN A 148 23.34 -3.66 -19.30
C ASN A 148 24.24 -3.05 -20.39
N LEU A 149 23.95 -1.82 -20.81
CA LEU A 149 24.75 -1.10 -21.79
C LEU A 149 26.16 -0.83 -21.25
N ILE A 150 26.28 -0.35 -20.00
CA ILE A 150 27.57 -0.12 -19.34
C ILE A 150 28.37 -1.41 -19.24
N GLU A 151 27.75 -2.53 -18.85
CA GLU A 151 28.41 -3.84 -18.80
C GLU A 151 28.96 -4.23 -20.18
N THR A 152 28.16 -4.09 -21.23
CA THR A 152 28.54 -4.42 -22.61
C THR A 152 29.70 -3.53 -23.11
N GLN A 153 29.64 -2.22 -22.85
CA GLN A 153 30.70 -1.30 -23.25
C GLN A 153 32.01 -1.57 -22.49
N SER A 154 31.91 -1.88 -21.20
CA SER A 154 33.05 -2.24 -20.37
C SER A 154 33.75 -3.50 -20.90
N ASP A 155 32.97 -4.52 -21.28
CA ASP A 155 33.51 -5.74 -21.87
C ASP A 155 34.23 -5.50 -23.20
N LEU A 156 33.66 -4.65 -24.07
CA LEU A 156 34.29 -4.26 -25.33
C LEU A 156 35.62 -3.52 -25.12
N LEU A 157 35.67 -2.59 -24.15
CA LEU A 157 36.90 -1.87 -23.82
C LEU A 157 37.97 -2.81 -23.27
N ILE A 158 37.60 -3.75 -22.39
CA ILE A 158 38.52 -4.78 -21.87
C ILE A 158 39.10 -5.60 -23.03
N GLN A 159 38.28 -6.04 -23.99
CA GLN A 159 38.75 -6.78 -25.16
C GLN A 159 39.73 -5.95 -26.02
N LYS A 160 39.43 -4.67 -26.25
CA LYS A 160 40.33 -3.76 -26.98
C LYS A 160 41.67 -3.60 -26.29
N ILE A 161 41.67 -3.38 -24.97
CA ILE A 161 42.90 -3.26 -24.16
C ILE A 161 43.71 -4.56 -24.22
N GLN A 162 43.06 -5.72 -24.11
CA GLN A 162 43.73 -7.02 -24.22
C GLN A 162 44.40 -7.21 -25.58
N LYS A 163 43.70 -6.85 -26.68
CA LYS A 163 44.25 -6.92 -28.03
C LYS A 163 45.47 -6.00 -28.20
N LEU A 164 45.39 -4.77 -27.71
CA LEU A 164 46.51 -3.82 -27.74
C LEU A 164 47.71 -4.32 -26.94
N LYS A 165 47.48 -4.90 -25.76
CA LYS A 165 48.53 -5.49 -24.92
C LYS A 165 49.27 -6.62 -25.64
N ILE A 166 48.52 -7.52 -26.31
CA ILE A 166 49.11 -8.62 -27.10
C ILE A 166 49.93 -8.06 -28.27
N ASN A 167 49.38 -7.09 -29.00
CA ASN A 167 50.10 -6.44 -30.12
C ASN A 167 51.41 -5.80 -29.65
N HIS A 168 51.41 -5.10 -28.52
CA HIS A 168 52.60 -4.49 -27.95
C HIS A 168 53.65 -5.53 -27.55
N LEU A 169 53.24 -6.62 -26.88
CA LEU A 169 54.15 -7.71 -26.54
C LEU A 169 54.77 -8.36 -27.79
N ASN A 170 53.97 -8.55 -28.85
CA ASN A 170 54.45 -9.07 -30.14
C ASN A 170 55.51 -8.16 -30.78
N LEU A 171 55.31 -6.83 -30.69
CA LEU A 171 56.30 -5.86 -31.18
C LEU A 171 57.60 -5.93 -30.37
N LEU A 172 57.52 -5.95 -29.04
CA LEU A 172 58.70 -6.08 -28.16
C LEU A 172 59.50 -7.36 -28.42
N LYS A 173 58.80 -8.46 -28.73
CA LYS A 173 59.40 -9.73 -29.16
C LYS A 173 60.15 -9.57 -30.48
N LYS A 174 59.52 -8.96 -31.50
CA LYS A 174 60.13 -8.73 -32.82
C LYS A 174 61.39 -7.88 -32.79
N VAL A 175 61.46 -6.89 -31.88
CA VAL A 175 62.65 -6.03 -31.73
C VAL A 175 63.71 -6.61 -30.77
N GLY A 176 63.52 -7.84 -30.26
CA GLY A 176 64.50 -8.53 -29.41
C GLY A 176 64.62 -7.99 -27.97
N ILE A 177 63.72 -7.11 -27.54
CA ILE A 177 63.72 -6.56 -26.17
C ILE A 177 63.34 -7.64 -25.14
N ILE A 178 62.48 -8.59 -25.52
CA ILE A 178 62.01 -9.67 -24.66
C ILE A 178 62.34 -11.01 -25.33
N SER A 179 62.91 -11.94 -24.57
CA SER A 179 63.13 -13.33 -25.02
C SER A 179 61.82 -14.12 -25.11
N ASP A 180 61.79 -15.13 -25.96
CA ASP A 180 60.62 -16.00 -26.16
C ASP A 180 60.09 -16.57 -24.82
N LEU A 181 60.98 -17.06 -23.96
CA LEU A 181 60.63 -17.60 -22.64
C LEU A 181 59.90 -16.56 -21.75
N LYS A 182 60.36 -15.30 -21.74
CA LYS A 182 59.74 -14.24 -20.94
C LYS A 182 58.39 -13.82 -21.54
N PHE A 183 58.27 -13.84 -22.87
CA PHE A 183 57.02 -13.55 -23.57
C PHE A 183 55.93 -14.56 -23.21
N ASP A 184 56.23 -15.86 -23.28
CA ASP A 184 55.27 -16.93 -22.95
C ASP A 184 54.84 -16.89 -21.48
N GLN A 185 55.77 -16.62 -20.56
CA GLN A 185 55.45 -16.43 -19.14
C GLN A 185 54.48 -15.26 -18.91
N ILE A 186 54.63 -14.15 -19.66
CA ILE A 186 53.74 -12.99 -19.54
C ILE A 186 52.34 -13.32 -20.10
N ILE A 187 52.26 -14.04 -21.23
CA ILE A 187 50.98 -14.47 -21.80
C ILE A 187 50.25 -15.40 -20.83
N ASN A 188 50.91 -16.45 -20.34
CA ASN A 188 50.30 -17.42 -19.42
C ASN A 188 49.79 -16.75 -18.14
N LYS A 189 50.55 -15.79 -17.58
CA LYS A 189 50.08 -15.00 -16.42
C LYS A 189 48.87 -14.13 -16.74
N ASN A 190 48.76 -13.58 -17.95
CA ASN A 190 47.60 -12.79 -18.36
C ASN A 190 46.37 -13.67 -18.58
N GLU A 191 46.55 -14.89 -19.10
CA GLU A 191 45.47 -15.87 -19.28
C GLU A 191 44.92 -16.33 -17.93
N ALA A 192 45.78 -16.69 -16.97
CA ALA A 192 45.35 -17.04 -15.61
C ALA A 192 44.53 -15.91 -14.94
N LYS A 193 44.99 -14.66 -15.04
CA LYS A 193 44.24 -13.50 -14.51
C LYS A 193 42.89 -13.30 -15.22
N LYS A 194 42.80 -13.61 -16.52
CA LYS A 194 41.55 -13.53 -17.28
C LYS A 194 40.55 -14.57 -16.77
N GLU A 195 41.00 -15.77 -16.42
CA GLU A 195 40.16 -16.80 -15.81
C GLU A 195 39.64 -16.39 -14.43
N GLU A 196 40.50 -15.84 -13.56
CA GLU A 196 40.11 -15.30 -12.24
C GLU A 196 39.02 -14.21 -12.35
N ILE A 197 39.18 -13.27 -13.30
CA ILE A 197 38.19 -12.23 -13.59
C ILE A 197 36.87 -12.85 -14.06
N ASN A 198 36.91 -13.83 -14.95
CA ASN A 198 35.72 -14.50 -15.44
C ASN A 198 34.96 -15.23 -14.32
N GLU A 199 35.69 -15.90 -13.42
CA GLU A 199 35.08 -16.56 -12.27
C GLU A 199 34.43 -15.57 -11.30
N THR A 200 35.09 -14.44 -11.05
CA THR A 200 34.54 -13.33 -10.24
C THR A 200 33.25 -12.77 -10.88
N LYS A 201 33.22 -12.61 -12.20
CA LYS A 201 32.00 -12.18 -12.93
C LYS A 201 30.85 -13.18 -12.78
N LYS A 202 31.13 -14.49 -12.82
CA LYS A 202 30.11 -15.52 -12.56
C LYS A 202 29.55 -15.40 -11.15
N GLN A 203 30.40 -15.21 -10.15
CA GLN A 203 29.98 -15.04 -8.75
C GLN A 203 29.09 -13.79 -8.59
N ILE A 204 29.47 -12.65 -9.18
CA ILE A 204 28.65 -11.43 -9.18
C ILE A 204 27.29 -11.69 -9.85
N LYS A 205 27.26 -12.41 -10.98
CA LYS A 205 26.01 -12.76 -11.68
C LYS A 205 25.09 -13.62 -10.81
N ILE A 206 25.64 -14.54 -10.01
CA ILE A 206 24.89 -15.33 -9.03
C ILE A 206 24.33 -14.42 -7.93
N LEU A 207 25.14 -13.55 -7.34
CA LEU A 207 24.70 -12.61 -6.30
C LEU A 207 23.56 -11.71 -6.80
N LYS A 208 23.65 -11.17 -8.02
CA LYS A 208 22.58 -10.37 -8.65
C LYS A 208 21.28 -11.17 -8.87
N LYS A 209 21.35 -12.49 -9.07
CA LYS A 209 20.15 -13.34 -9.11
C LYS A 209 19.53 -13.50 -7.72
N LEU A 210 20.35 -13.62 -6.68
CA LEU A 210 19.89 -13.78 -5.30
C LEU A 210 19.24 -12.52 -4.73
N GLU A 211 19.70 -11.33 -5.13
CA GLU A 211 19.05 -10.07 -4.77
C GLU A 211 17.62 -9.92 -5.33
N LYS A 212 17.26 -10.70 -6.35
CA LYS A 212 15.89 -10.69 -6.91
C LYS A 212 14.95 -11.67 -6.20
N ASP A 213 15.48 -12.60 -5.40
CA ASP A 213 14.66 -13.52 -4.62
C ASP A 213 14.13 -12.78 -3.38
N GLU A 214 12.84 -12.46 -3.38
CA GLU A 214 12.16 -11.75 -2.30
C GLU A 214 12.28 -12.47 -0.94
N LYS A 215 12.33 -13.80 -0.96
CA LYS A 215 12.62 -14.64 0.23
C LYS A 215 14.01 -14.35 0.81
N THR A 216 15.01 -14.16 -0.04
CA THR A 216 16.38 -13.85 0.37
C THR A 216 16.46 -12.43 0.93
N ILE A 217 15.78 -11.46 0.30
CA ILE A 217 15.67 -10.09 0.82
C ILE A 217 15.01 -10.09 2.21
N LYS A 218 13.93 -10.86 2.40
CA LYS A 218 13.23 -10.97 3.68
C LYS A 218 14.14 -11.51 4.78
N LEU A 219 14.88 -12.61 4.51
CA LEU A 219 15.86 -13.18 5.45
C LEU A 219 16.98 -12.19 5.81
N ILE A 220 17.44 -11.39 4.85
CA ILE A 220 18.45 -10.35 5.10
C ILE A 220 17.88 -9.24 6.00
N ARG A 221 16.64 -8.80 5.78
CA ARG A 221 15.98 -7.80 6.63
C ARG A 221 15.79 -8.30 8.06
N GLU A 222 15.26 -9.50 8.22
CA GLU A 222 15.08 -10.14 9.53
C GLU A 222 16.42 -10.25 10.28
N SER A 223 17.51 -10.60 9.57
CA SER A 223 18.84 -10.66 10.16
C SER A 223 19.37 -9.29 10.60
N LYS A 224 19.07 -8.22 9.85
CA LYS A 224 19.46 -6.84 10.22
C LYS A 224 18.69 -6.33 11.44
N GLU A 225 17.39 -6.61 11.51
CA GLU A 225 16.55 -6.23 12.67
C GLU A 225 17.06 -6.89 13.97
N ILE A 226 17.48 -8.15 13.91
CA ILE A 226 18.09 -8.85 15.06
C ILE A 226 19.38 -8.14 15.50
N ILE A 227 20.25 -7.77 14.56
CA ILE A 227 21.51 -7.08 14.85
C ILE A 227 21.27 -5.68 15.45
N GLU A 228 20.24 -4.97 14.99
CA GLU A 228 19.89 -3.64 15.51
C GLU A 228 19.27 -3.69 16.91
N LYS A 229 18.39 -4.66 17.19
CA LYS A 229 17.87 -4.89 18.54
C LYS A 229 19.00 -5.21 19.53
N ASP A 230 19.94 -6.05 19.12
CA ASP A 230 21.14 -6.36 19.93
C ASP A 230 22.08 -5.15 20.17
N LYS A 231 21.95 -4.07 19.41
CA LYS A 231 22.70 -2.81 19.64
C LYS A 231 21.98 -1.90 20.63
N GLN A 232 20.64 -1.92 20.67
CA GLN A 232 19.84 -1.10 21.58
C GLN A 232 19.81 -1.67 23.01
N GLU A 233 19.96 -2.99 23.17
CA GLU A 233 19.97 -3.67 24.48
C GLU A 233 21.38 -3.77 25.11
N GLY A 234 22.34 -2.98 24.61
CA GLY A 234 23.75 -3.00 25.00
C GLY A 234 24.13 -2.00 26.09
N GLY A 235 23.70 -2.19 27.33
CA GLY A 235 24.34 -1.53 28.50
C GLY A 235 25.80 -1.98 28.65
N GLU A 236 26.70 -1.07 29.06
CA GLU A 236 28.16 -1.16 28.88
C GLU A 236 28.89 -2.32 29.62
N GLY A 237 28.19 -3.17 30.37
CA GLY A 237 28.79 -4.18 31.27
C GLY A 237 29.11 -5.57 30.69
N GLU A 238 28.67 -5.95 29.48
CA GLU A 238 28.84 -7.33 28.98
C GLU A 238 29.27 -7.41 27.50
N LYS A 239 30.47 -6.91 27.17
CA LYS A 239 30.93 -6.83 25.77
C LYS A 239 31.44 -8.18 25.19
N GLU A 240 32.00 -9.08 26.00
CA GLU A 240 32.63 -10.30 25.48
C GLU A 240 31.64 -11.45 25.18
N LYS A 241 30.68 -11.72 26.09
CA LYS A 241 29.67 -12.79 25.87
C LYS A 241 28.73 -12.48 24.69
N LYS A 242 28.42 -11.20 24.46
CA LYS A 242 27.57 -10.75 23.34
C LYS A 242 28.26 -10.93 21.97
N ASN A 243 29.58 -10.80 21.89
CA ASN A 243 30.31 -11.01 20.63
C ASN A 243 30.32 -12.48 20.18
N HIS A 244 30.34 -13.44 21.10
CA HIS A 244 30.25 -14.86 20.75
C HIS A 244 28.87 -15.21 20.17
N ARG A 245 27.78 -14.82 20.83
CA ARG A 245 26.40 -15.04 20.35
C ARG A 245 26.16 -14.40 18.97
N LYS A 246 26.68 -13.20 18.72
CA LYS A 246 26.57 -12.54 17.41
C LYS A 246 27.26 -13.32 16.28
N LYS A 247 28.46 -13.85 16.54
CA LYS A 247 29.19 -14.69 15.55
C LYS A 247 28.45 -15.99 15.27
N GLU A 248 27.87 -16.61 16.31
CA GLU A 248 27.16 -17.88 16.20
C GLU A 248 25.84 -17.74 15.42
N ASN A 249 25.03 -16.72 15.76
CA ASN A 249 23.79 -16.40 15.03
C ASN A 249 24.08 -16.08 13.56
N HIS A 250 25.11 -15.28 13.26
CA HIS A 250 25.49 -14.98 11.88
C HIS A 250 25.90 -16.25 11.10
N ARG A 251 26.66 -17.15 11.75
CA ARG A 251 27.11 -18.41 11.14
C ARG A 251 25.93 -19.35 10.85
N GLU A 252 24.94 -19.43 11.72
CA GLU A 252 23.71 -20.21 11.46
C GLU A 252 22.89 -19.64 10.31
N THR A 253 22.73 -18.32 10.24
CA THR A 253 22.03 -17.65 9.14
C THR A 253 22.69 -17.96 7.81
N MET A 254 24.03 -17.87 7.73
CA MET A 254 24.77 -18.20 6.51
C MET A 254 24.66 -19.67 6.12
N LYS A 255 24.59 -20.60 7.09
CA LYS A 255 24.31 -22.02 6.82
C LYS A 255 22.91 -22.23 6.24
N LYS A 256 21.88 -21.56 6.77
CA LYS A 256 20.50 -21.62 6.26
C LYS A 256 20.40 -21.09 4.83
N ILE A 257 21.07 -19.97 4.55
CA ILE A 257 21.17 -19.41 3.18
C ILE A 257 21.83 -20.43 2.25
N LYS A 258 22.99 -20.99 2.64
CA LYS A 258 23.71 -21.97 1.81
C LYS A 258 22.91 -23.25 1.55
N LYS A 259 22.14 -23.73 2.53
CA LYS A 259 21.27 -24.91 2.37
C LYS A 259 20.11 -24.67 1.40
N ASN A 260 19.49 -23.49 1.44
CA ASN A 260 18.42 -23.11 0.50
C ASN A 260 18.92 -22.95 -0.94
N LEU A 261 20.21 -22.64 -1.13
CA LEU A 261 20.83 -22.53 -2.45
C LEU A 261 21.14 -23.89 -3.09
N ILE A 262 21.35 -24.95 -2.29
CA ILE A 262 21.66 -26.30 -2.78
C ILE A 262 20.39 -27.05 -3.21
N LEU A 263 19.22 -26.66 -2.69
CA LEU A 263 17.93 -27.31 -2.94
C LEU A 263 17.15 -26.70 -4.14
N LYS A 264 17.71 -25.71 -4.83
CA LYS A 264 17.17 -25.10 -6.04
C LYS A 264 18.06 -25.43 -7.23
#